data_AF-A0A962JKT4-F1
#
_entry.id   AF-A0A962JKT4-F1
#
_cell.length_a   1.000
_cell.length_b   1.000
_cell.length_c   1.000
_cell.angle_alpha   90.00
_cell.angle_beta   90.00
_cell.angle_gamma   90.00
#
_symmetry.space_group_name_H-M   'P 1'
#
loop_
_entity.id
_entity.type
_entity.pdbx_description
1 polymer ?
#
loop_
_entity_poly.entity_id
_entity_poly.type
_entity_poly.pdbx_seq_one_letter_code
_entity_poly.pdbx_strand_id
1 'polypeptide(L)'
;MSRANMRLIIGLWLILLSTQLVGVERFWFARDLIGNGQWWRLVSAHFVHANFIHLLLNMLALALILVLFDRVFRLFQWLLLIVVSAFILGLILYDYMPQVAYYVGLSGVIHALYMAGAIKLLQKQQERLLAVILLCLVTLKLLTES
;
A
#
# COMPACT_ATOMS: atom_id res chain seq x y z
N MET A 1 1.25 7.08 -19.47
CA MET A 1 0.84 5.92 -18.67
C MET A 1 0.54 4.75 -19.58
N SER A 2 1.06 3.56 -19.27
CA SER A 2 0.81 2.33 -20.01
C SER A 2 -0.64 1.84 -19.84
N ARG A 3 -1.19 1.17 -20.86
CA ARG A 3 -2.53 0.55 -20.76
C ARG A 3 -2.61 -0.47 -19.63
N ALA A 4 -1.51 -1.16 -19.33
CA ALA A 4 -1.42 -2.15 -18.26
C ALA A 4 -1.59 -1.50 -16.87
N ASN A 5 -0.88 -0.40 -16.59
CA ASN A 5 -0.99 0.28 -15.30
C ASN A 5 -2.35 0.96 -15.13
N MET A 6 -2.95 1.47 -16.21
CA MET A 6 -4.33 1.98 -16.15
C MET A 6 -5.34 0.89 -15.75
N ARG A 7 -5.23 -0.31 -16.35
CA ARG A 7 -6.07 -1.46 -15.96
C ARG A 7 -5.82 -1.89 -14.53
N LEU A 8 -4.57 -1.86 -14.06
CA LEU A 8 -4.22 -2.18 -12.68
C LEU A 8 -4.85 -1.19 -11.70
N ILE A 9 -4.79 0.11 -11.96
CA ILE A 9 -5.41 1.14 -11.12
C ILE A 9 -6.92 0.88 -11.00
N ILE A 10 -7.61 0.72 -12.13
CA ILE A 10 -9.05 0.46 -12.14
C ILE A 10 -9.37 -0.84 -11.38
N GLY A 11 -8.62 -1.92 -11.60
CA GLY A 11 -8.81 -3.18 -10.90
C GLY A 11 -8.63 -3.05 -9.39
N LEU A 12 -7.58 -2.36 -8.93
CA LEU A 12 -7.33 -2.13 -7.50
C LEU A 12 -8.41 -1.24 -6.88
N TRP A 13 -8.87 -0.21 -7.59
CA TRP A 13 -9.97 0.65 -7.14
C TRP A 13 -11.28 -0.13 -6.98
N LEU A 14 -11.61 -1.00 -7.92
CA LEU A 14 -12.78 -1.87 -7.81
C LEU A 14 -12.67 -2.81 -6.63
N ILE A 15 -11.49 -3.42 -6.40
CA ILE A 15 -11.25 -4.26 -5.23
C ILE A 15 -11.47 -3.45 -3.96
N LEU A 16 -10.81 -2.30 -3.81
CA LEU A 16 -10.90 -1.45 -2.63
C LEU A 16 -12.33 -0.97 -2.33
N LEU A 17 -13.09 -0.59 -3.35
CA LEU A 17 -14.49 -0.21 -3.18
C LEU A 17 -15.33 -1.43 -2.78
N SER A 18 -15.12 -2.58 -3.43
CA SER A 18 -15.88 -3.79 -3.13
C SER A 18 -15.65 -4.28 -1.70
N THR A 19 -14.41 -4.33 -1.23
CA THR A 19 -14.07 -4.73 0.14
C THR A 19 -14.60 -3.75 1.16
N GLN A 20 -14.54 -2.43 0.88
CA GLN A 20 -15.11 -1.41 1.75
C GLN A 20 -16.63 -1.55 1.89
N LEU A 21 -17.34 -1.85 0.79
CA LEU A 21 -18.80 -2.01 0.77
C LEU A 21 -19.26 -3.33 1.40
N VAL A 22 -18.48 -4.40 1.25
CA VAL A 22 -18.79 -5.72 1.83
C VAL A 22 -18.70 -5.72 3.36
N GLY A 23 -17.82 -4.89 3.93
CA GLY A 23 -17.71 -4.68 5.38
C GLY A 23 -16.25 -4.72 5.86
N VAL A 24 -15.86 -3.69 6.63
CA VAL A 24 -14.48 -3.52 7.12
C VAL A 24 -14.09 -4.66 8.08
N GLU A 25 -15.02 -5.07 8.96
CA GLU A 25 -14.85 -6.12 9.97
C GLU A 25 -14.51 -7.50 9.37
N ARG A 26 -14.91 -7.74 8.11
CA ARG A 26 -14.62 -8.99 7.40
C ARG A 26 -13.16 -9.09 6.98
N PHE A 27 -12.48 -7.97 6.80
CA PHE A 27 -11.14 -7.92 6.21
C PHE A 27 -10.09 -7.27 7.09
N TRP A 28 -10.48 -6.50 8.11
CA TRP A 28 -9.53 -5.85 9.01
C TRP A 28 -8.57 -6.86 9.63
N PHE A 29 -7.40 -6.36 10.01
CA PHE A 29 -6.50 -7.10 10.86
C PHE A 29 -7.19 -7.23 12.21
N ALA A 30 -7.32 -8.46 12.70
CA ALA A 30 -7.85 -8.76 14.03
C ALA A 30 -6.97 -9.85 14.61
N ARG A 31 -6.15 -9.48 15.60
CA ARG A 31 -5.08 -10.34 16.13
C ARG A 31 -5.59 -11.68 16.64
N ASP A 32 -6.70 -11.66 17.37
CA ASP A 32 -7.37 -12.84 17.90
C ASP A 32 -7.85 -13.78 16.78
N LEU A 33 -8.45 -13.24 15.71
CA LEU A 33 -8.91 -14.03 14.58
C LEU A 33 -7.76 -14.60 13.75
N ILE A 34 -6.66 -13.85 13.63
CA ILE A 34 -5.43 -14.33 12.99
C ILE A 34 -4.86 -15.52 13.79
N GLY A 35 -4.78 -15.40 15.11
CA GLY A 35 -4.39 -16.51 16.00
C GLY A 35 -5.29 -17.75 15.88
N ASN A 36 -6.55 -17.55 15.48
CA ASN A 36 -7.53 -18.61 15.20
C ASN A 36 -7.52 -19.10 13.73
N GLY A 37 -6.46 -18.83 12.97
CA GLY A 37 -6.25 -19.37 11.62
C GLY A 37 -6.75 -18.49 10.47
N GLN A 38 -7.24 -17.27 10.74
CA GLN A 38 -7.67 -16.33 9.69
C GLN A 38 -6.49 -15.54 9.09
N TRP A 39 -5.46 -16.25 8.62
CA TRP A 39 -4.18 -15.67 8.14
C TRP A 39 -4.33 -14.70 6.96
N TRP A 40 -5.40 -14.83 6.18
CA TRP A 40 -5.69 -13.90 5.09
C TRP A 40 -5.86 -12.45 5.57
N ARG A 41 -6.21 -12.24 6.86
CA ARG A 41 -6.31 -10.93 7.49
C ARG A 41 -4.98 -10.18 7.59
N LEU A 42 -3.85 -10.88 7.49
CA LEU A 42 -2.54 -10.24 7.37
C LEU A 42 -2.44 -9.38 6.10
N VAL A 43 -3.12 -9.80 5.03
CA VAL A 43 -3.08 -9.11 3.73
C VAL A 43 -4.36 -8.30 3.50
N SER A 44 -5.53 -8.87 3.78
CA SER A 44 -6.81 -8.22 3.47
C SER A 44 -7.04 -6.92 4.24
N ALA A 45 -6.41 -6.75 5.40
CA ALA A 45 -6.50 -5.54 6.22
C ALA A 45 -6.05 -4.28 5.46
N HIS A 46 -5.17 -4.45 4.49
CA HIS A 46 -4.68 -3.37 3.64
C HIS A 46 -5.66 -2.92 2.57
N PHE A 47 -6.77 -3.65 2.38
CA PHE A 47 -7.79 -3.36 1.37
C PHE A 47 -9.08 -2.77 1.95
N VAL A 48 -9.11 -2.47 3.25
CA VAL A 48 -10.23 -1.78 3.91
C VAL A 48 -9.70 -0.57 4.69
N HIS A 49 -10.57 0.42 4.92
CA HIS A 49 -10.20 1.69 5.54
C HIS A 49 -11.23 2.11 6.60
N ALA A 50 -10.79 2.94 7.55
CA ALA A 50 -11.62 3.43 8.64
C ALA A 50 -12.84 4.25 8.15
N ASN A 51 -12.68 4.99 7.05
CA ASN A 51 -13.78 5.71 6.40
C ASN A 51 -13.49 5.97 4.92
N PHE A 52 -14.52 6.45 4.21
CA PHE A 52 -14.46 6.72 2.76
C PHE A 52 -13.48 7.83 2.38
N ILE A 53 -13.22 8.81 3.26
CA ILE A 53 -12.24 9.87 2.98
C ILE A 53 -10.83 9.26 2.95
N HIS A 54 -10.45 8.45 3.94
CA HIS A 54 -9.16 7.75 3.93
C HIS A 54 -9.04 6.78 2.75
N LEU A 55 -10.12 6.10 2.38
CA LEU A 55 -10.15 5.25 1.19
C LEU A 55 -9.85 6.05 -0.08
N LEU A 56 -10.57 7.17 -0.30
CA LEU A 56 -10.39 8.02 -1.47
C LEU A 56 -8.95 8.56 -1.57
N LEU A 57 -8.39 9.04 -0.45
CA LEU A 57 -7.01 9.53 -0.41
C LEU A 57 -6.00 8.44 -0.77
N ASN A 58 -6.18 7.22 -0.27
CA ASN A 58 -5.31 6.09 -0.63
C ASN A 58 -5.48 5.65 -2.10
N MET A 59 -6.70 5.68 -2.64
CA MET A 59 -6.96 5.40 -4.06
C MET A 59 -6.24 6.40 -4.97
N LEU A 60 -6.30 7.69 -4.65
CA LEU A 60 -5.62 8.75 -5.39
C LEU A 60 -4.10 8.64 -5.25
N ALA A 61 -3.59 8.41 -4.04
CA ALA A 61 -2.16 8.22 -3.80
C ALA A 61 -1.62 7.00 -4.57
N LEU A 62 -2.32 5.87 -4.54
CA LEU A 62 -1.98 4.68 -5.32
C LEU A 62 -1.91 5.00 -6.81
N ALA A 63 -2.92 5.68 -7.37
CA ALA A 63 -2.91 6.07 -8.77
C ALA A 63 -1.71 6.98 -9.10
N LEU A 64 -1.40 7.95 -8.22
CA LEU A 64 -0.23 8.81 -8.37
C LEU A 64 1.08 8.01 -8.40
N ILE A 65 1.25 7.02 -7.51
CA ILE A 65 2.44 6.15 -7.50
C ILE A 65 2.58 5.39 -8.81
N LEU A 66 1.50 4.76 -9.28
CA LEU A 66 1.55 3.96 -10.52
C LEU A 66 1.78 4.84 -11.76
N VAL A 67 1.31 6.09 -11.76
CA VAL A 67 1.59 7.08 -12.81
C VAL A 67 3.05 7.52 -12.76
N LEU A 68 3.53 7.92 -11.58
CA LEU A 68 4.86 8.47 -11.35
C LEU A 68 5.96 7.46 -11.73
N PHE A 69 5.74 6.18 -11.40
CA PHE A 69 6.69 5.10 -11.64
C PHE A 69 6.26 4.17 -12.80
N ASP A 70 5.40 4.63 -13.72
CA ASP A 70 4.82 3.83 -14.81
C ASP A 70 5.87 3.09 -15.66
N ARG A 71 7.06 3.70 -15.83
CA ARG A 71 8.17 3.15 -16.63
C ARG A 71 9.25 2.48 -15.79
N VAL A 72 9.07 2.41 -14.48
CA VAL A 72 10.05 1.83 -13.55
C VAL A 72 9.78 0.35 -13.33
N PHE A 73 8.51 -0.03 -13.21
CA PHE A 73 8.09 -1.41 -12.94
C PHE A 73 7.16 -1.95 -14.02
N ARG A 74 7.29 -3.24 -14.30
CA ARG A 74 6.32 -4.02 -15.10
C ARG A 74 5.13 -4.40 -14.22
N LEU A 75 4.00 -4.72 -14.85
CA LEU A 75 2.75 -5.09 -14.15
C LEU A 75 2.95 -6.16 -13.06
N PHE A 76 3.68 -7.24 -13.35
CA PHE A 76 3.91 -8.31 -12.37
C PHE A 76 4.73 -7.84 -11.17
N GLN A 77 5.64 -6.87 -11.35
CA GLN A 77 6.45 -6.33 -10.27
C GLN A 77 5.59 -5.47 -9.34
N TRP A 78 4.62 -4.72 -9.88
CA TRP A 78 3.64 -4.01 -9.06
C TRP A 78 2.81 -4.96 -8.21
N LEU A 79 2.27 -6.02 -8.82
CA LEU A 79 1.47 -7.02 -8.11
C LEU A 79 2.29 -7.70 -7.00
N LEU A 80 3.54 -8.08 -7.31
CA LEU A 80 4.44 -8.68 -6.34
C LEU A 80 4.74 -7.72 -5.18
N LEU A 81 5.08 -6.46 -5.48
CA LEU A 81 5.36 -5.46 -4.45
C LEU A 81 4.15 -5.21 -3.54
N ILE A 82 2.93 -5.12 -4.09
CA ILE A 82 1.70 -4.94 -3.30
C ILE A 82 1.49 -6.13 -2.36
N VAL A 83 1.53 -7.36 -2.87
CA VAL A 83 1.23 -8.56 -2.06
C VAL A 83 2.32 -8.80 -1.02
N VAL A 84 3.60 -8.70 -1.41
CA VAL A 84 4.73 -8.94 -0.51
C VAL A 84 4.81 -7.87 0.57
N SER A 85 4.64 -6.59 0.23
CA SER A 85 4.66 -5.54 1.25
C SER A 85 3.46 -5.63 2.19
N ALA A 86 2.26 -5.92 1.69
CA ALA A 86 1.09 -6.18 2.53
C ALA A 86 1.34 -7.34 3.50
N PHE A 87 1.88 -8.45 3.01
CA PHE A 87 2.18 -9.60 3.85
C PHE A 87 3.25 -9.31 4.90
N ILE A 88 4.36 -8.68 4.52
CA ILE A 88 5.44 -8.30 5.46
C ILE A 88 4.92 -7.32 6.51
N LEU A 89 4.14 -6.31 6.12
CA LEU A 89 3.55 -5.37 7.08
C LEU A 89 2.57 -6.07 8.02
N GLY A 90 1.74 -6.98 7.51
CA GLY A 90 0.87 -7.82 8.33
C GLY A 90 1.65 -8.66 9.35
N LEU A 91 2.76 -9.29 8.94
CA LEU A 91 3.64 -10.03 9.85
C LEU A 91 4.31 -9.11 10.88
N ILE A 92 4.79 -7.93 10.47
CA ILE A 92 5.36 -6.96 11.39
C ILE A 92 4.34 -6.55 12.46
N LEU A 93 3.10 -6.27 12.04
CA LEU A 93 2.01 -5.96 12.97
C LEU A 93 1.75 -7.14 13.92
N TYR A 94 1.71 -8.37 13.41
CA TYR A 94 1.42 -9.55 14.21
C TYR A 94 2.56 -9.91 15.18
N ASP A 95 3.80 -10.03 14.72
CA ASP A 95 4.90 -10.54 15.52
C ASP A 95 5.57 -9.47 16.39
N TYR A 96 5.59 -8.22 15.94
CA TYR A 96 6.39 -7.15 16.59
C TYR A 96 5.56 -6.03 17.23
N MET A 97 4.25 -5.97 16.97
CA MET A 97 3.37 -4.93 17.53
C MET A 97 2.21 -5.55 18.34
N PRO A 98 2.50 -6.23 19.47
CA PRO A 98 1.50 -6.94 20.28
C PRO A 98 0.34 -6.05 20.76
N GLN A 99 0.60 -4.74 20.91
CA GLN A 99 -0.38 -3.73 21.30
C GLN A 99 -1.44 -3.43 20.22
N VAL A 100 -1.19 -3.80 18.97
CA VAL A 100 -2.14 -3.59 17.87
C VAL A 100 -3.11 -4.77 17.83
N ALA A 101 -4.32 -4.54 18.33
CA ALA A 101 -5.42 -5.51 18.25
C ALA A 101 -6.10 -5.48 16.87
N TYR A 102 -6.34 -4.28 16.36
CA TYR A 102 -7.02 -4.05 15.08
C TYR A 102 -6.25 -3.07 14.20
N TYR A 103 -6.26 -3.32 12.89
CA TYR A 103 -5.61 -2.45 11.90
C TYR A 103 -6.33 -2.49 10.55
N VAL A 104 -6.33 -1.34 9.86
CA VAL A 104 -6.86 -1.16 8.50
C VAL A 104 -5.98 -0.18 7.72
N GLY A 105 -5.89 -0.37 6.40
CA GLY A 105 -5.41 0.67 5.48
C GLY A 105 -4.28 0.25 4.54
N LEU A 106 -4.30 0.85 3.34
CA LEU A 106 -3.32 0.60 2.28
C LEU A 106 -2.05 1.47 2.40
N SER A 107 -2.05 2.46 3.28
CA SER A 107 -1.00 3.50 3.33
C SER A 107 0.40 2.90 3.50
N GLY A 108 0.59 1.89 4.36
CA GLY A 108 1.88 1.22 4.52
C GLY A 108 2.40 0.60 3.23
N VAL A 109 1.51 -0.04 2.46
CA VAL A 109 1.82 -0.60 1.13
C VAL A 109 2.19 0.52 0.17
N ILE A 110 1.44 1.62 0.13
CA ILE A 110 1.74 2.77 -0.74
C ILE A 110 3.12 3.36 -0.42
N HIS A 111 3.49 3.49 0.85
CA HIS A 111 4.83 3.95 1.24
C HIS A 111 5.92 2.96 0.77
N ALA A 112 5.69 1.65 0.90
CA ALA A 112 6.63 0.65 0.39
C ALA A 112 6.80 0.74 -1.14
N LEU A 113 5.69 0.91 -1.88
CA LEU A 113 5.72 1.12 -3.33
C LEU A 113 6.50 2.38 -3.72
N TYR A 114 6.29 3.46 -2.98
CA TYR A 114 6.99 4.72 -3.18
C TYR A 114 8.50 4.58 -2.96
N MET A 115 8.89 3.97 -1.84
CA MET A 115 10.31 3.71 -1.51
C MET A 115 10.97 2.84 -2.58
N ALA A 116 10.30 1.78 -3.04
CA ALA A 116 10.81 0.93 -4.10
C ALA A 116 11.02 1.71 -5.42
N GLY A 117 10.07 2.56 -5.80
CA GLY A 117 10.18 3.43 -6.97
C GLY A 117 11.32 4.43 -6.85
N ALA A 118 11.44 5.12 -5.72
CA ALA A 118 12.49 6.09 -5.49
C ALA A 118 13.89 5.46 -5.48
N ILE A 119 14.07 4.31 -4.83
CA ILE A 119 15.34 3.55 -4.87
C ILE A 119 15.73 3.18 -6.30
N LYS A 120 14.76 2.77 -7.12
CA LYS A 120 15.01 2.49 -8.55
C LYS A 120 15.37 3.74 -9.35
N LEU A 121 14.79 4.90 -9.04
CA LEU A 121 15.17 6.16 -9.69
C LEU A 121 16.56 6.65 -9.25
N LEU A 122 17.00 6.38 -8.01
CA LEU A 122 18.37 6.71 -7.57
C LEU A 122 19.45 6.01 -8.41
N GLN A 123 19.12 4.88 -9.03
CA GLN A 123 20.02 4.17 -9.94
C GLN A 123 20.17 4.86 -11.31
N LYS A 124 19.29 5.82 -11.64
CA LYS A 124 19.32 6.60 -12.88
C LYS A 124 19.86 8.00 -12.60
N GLN A 125 21.06 8.32 -13.09
CA GLN A 125 21.71 9.61 -12.81
C GLN A 125 20.83 10.84 -13.10
N GLN A 126 20.04 10.82 -14.18
CA GLN A 126 19.19 11.95 -14.59
C GLN A 126 17.98 12.17 -13.67
N GLU A 127 17.53 11.14 -12.93
CA GLU A 127 16.31 11.18 -12.10
C GLU A 127 16.63 11.24 -10.59
N ARG A 128 17.91 11.35 -10.23
CA ARG A 128 18.36 11.32 -8.82
C ARG A 128 17.80 12.46 -7.99
N LEU A 129 17.74 13.68 -8.54
CA LEU A 129 17.18 14.83 -7.81
C LEU A 129 15.69 14.63 -7.52
N LEU A 130 14.93 14.18 -8.51
CA LEU A 130 13.52 13.83 -8.34
C LEU A 130 13.36 12.73 -7.27
N ALA A 131 14.18 11.68 -7.32
CA ALA A 131 14.17 10.61 -6.32
C ALA A 131 14.45 11.12 -4.89
N VAL A 132 15.43 12.01 -4.72
CA VAL A 132 15.77 12.60 -3.42
C VAL A 132 14.62 13.49 -2.91
N ILE A 133 14.06 14.35 -3.77
CA ILE A 133 12.90 15.19 -3.41
C ILE A 133 11.74 14.30 -2.96
N LEU A 134 11.46 13.25 -3.73
CA LEU A 134 10.42 12.29 -3.40
C LEU A 134 10.68 11.63 -2.03
N LEU A 135 11.87 11.07 -1.79
CA LEU A 135 12.21 10.46 -0.51
C LEU A 135 12.03 11.42 0.66
N CYS A 136 12.50 12.68 0.52
CA CYS A 136 12.33 13.71 1.53
C CYS A 136 10.86 14.02 1.84
N LEU A 137 10.00 14.08 0.82
CA LEU A 137 8.56 14.34 1.00
C LEU A 137 7.87 13.21 1.78
N VAL A 138 8.21 11.95 1.50
CA VAL A 138 7.64 10.82 2.24
C VAL A 138 8.16 10.75 3.67
N THR A 139 9.46 10.98 3.87
CA THR A 139 10.00 11.04 5.24
C THR A 139 9.36 12.17 6.04
N LEU A 140 9.19 13.35 5.44
CA LEU A 140 8.52 14.48 6.11
C LEU A 140 7.08 14.14 6.46
N LYS A 141 6.32 13.56 5.52
CA LYS A 141 4.94 13.15 5.76
C LYS A 141 4.84 12.15 6.92
N LEU A 142 5.67 11.11 6.92
CA LEU A 142 5.69 10.09 7.98
C LEU A 142 6.05 10.69 9.35
N LEU A 143 6.94 11.68 9.39
CA LEU A 143 7.30 12.41 10.61
C LEU A 143 6.20 13.36 11.10
N THR A 144 5.29 13.79 10.21
CA THR A 144 4.14 14.64 10.56
C THR A 144 2.87 13.85 10.86
N GLU A 145 2.82 12.57 10.51
CA GLU A 145 1.70 11.65 10.80
C GLU A 145 1.86 10.91 12.16
N SER A 146 2.93 11.17 12.92
CA SER A 146 3.20 10.60 14.25
C SER A 146 2.67 11.45 15.40
#